data_AF-A0A960T427-F1
#
_entry.id   AF-A0A960T427-F1
#
_cell.length_a   1.000
_cell.length_b   1.000
_cell.length_c   1.000
_cell.angle_alpha   90.00
_cell.angle_beta   90.00
_cell.angle_gamma   90.00
#
_symmetry.space_group_name_H-M   'P 1'
#
loop_
_entity.id
_entity.type
_entity.pdbx_description
1 polymer ?
#
loop_
_entity_poly.entity_id
_entity_poly.type
_entity_poly.pdbx_seq_one_letter_code
_entity_poly.pdbx_strand_id
1 'polypeptide(L)'
;EQLGHMKGGPSIKVLLDLALGDDAQIAEDAGAVLETQVFLYEADTDRLKQALDAGNPIARRVVESYAKAEFFTKLPELPETIDVVSYVAGVGDISTDLLSPGSEAHSRSDRELHGKCMIDEKAQQELVALQAQHPDKRVMLVAEKGTMGVGSSRMSGVNNVALWVGKQASEYVPFINIAPVVAGTNGISPIFLTTVDVTGGIGLDL
;
A
#
# COMPACT_ATOMS: atom_id res chain seq x y z
N GLU A 1 -18.76 7.19 -8.06
CA GLU A 1 -17.30 7.06 -8.32
C GLU A 1 -16.42 7.57 -7.16
N GLN A 2 -16.37 8.87 -6.85
CA GLN A 2 -15.42 9.43 -5.86
C GLN A 2 -15.41 8.76 -4.47
N LEU A 3 -16.57 8.35 -3.96
CA LEU A 3 -16.69 7.63 -2.68
C LEU A 3 -15.88 6.33 -2.65
N GLY A 4 -15.70 5.64 -3.79
CA GLY A 4 -14.94 4.40 -3.87
C GLY A 4 -13.43 4.58 -3.64
N HIS A 5 -12.91 5.79 -3.83
CA HIS A 5 -11.49 6.11 -3.58
C HIS A 5 -11.19 6.41 -2.10
N MET A 6 -12.21 6.58 -1.26
CA MET A 6 -12.05 6.82 0.18
C MET A 6 -11.77 5.53 0.96
N LYS A 7 -11.95 4.36 0.33
CA LYS A 7 -11.56 3.02 0.81
C LYS A 7 -12.15 2.59 2.17
N GLY A 8 -13.08 3.32 2.77
CA GLY A 8 -13.67 2.94 4.06
C GLY A 8 -14.22 4.09 4.89
N GLY A 9 -14.59 3.77 6.13
CA GLY A 9 -15.06 4.74 7.12
C GLY A 9 -16.39 5.41 6.72
N PRO A 10 -16.54 6.74 6.87
CA PRO A 10 -17.80 7.44 6.60
C PRO A 10 -18.33 7.25 5.17
N SER A 11 -17.46 6.95 4.20
CA SER A 11 -17.85 6.72 2.80
C SER A 11 -18.74 5.48 2.64
N ILE A 12 -18.55 4.44 3.44
CA ILE A 12 -19.30 3.18 3.36
C ILE A 12 -20.77 3.41 3.72
N LYS A 13 -21.02 4.21 4.76
CA LYS A 13 -22.38 4.57 5.15
C LYS A 13 -23.14 5.21 3.98
N VAL A 14 -22.52 6.19 3.31
CA VAL A 14 -23.11 6.89 2.18
C VAL A 14 -23.25 5.96 0.97
N LEU A 15 -22.25 5.12 0.69
CA LEU A 15 -22.35 4.11 -0.38
C LEU A 15 -23.52 3.15 -0.16
N LEU A 16 -23.76 2.72 1.08
CA LEU A 16 -24.92 1.89 1.42
C LEU A 16 -26.24 2.64 1.30
N ASP A 17 -26.30 3.92 1.69
CA ASP A 17 -27.49 4.75 1.53
C ASP A 17 -27.87 4.88 0.04
N LEU A 18 -26.86 5.04 -0.83
CA LEU A 18 -27.04 5.13 -2.29
C LEU A 18 -27.38 3.77 -2.91
N ALA A 19 -26.65 2.71 -2.56
CA ALA A 19 -26.82 1.36 -3.10
C ALA A 19 -28.17 0.73 -2.72
N LEU A 20 -28.77 1.17 -1.61
CA LEU A 20 -30.07 0.69 -1.14
C LEU A 20 -31.21 1.70 -1.36
N GLY A 21 -30.92 2.81 -2.06
CA GLY A 21 -31.89 3.86 -2.36
C GLY A 21 -32.79 3.55 -3.56
N ASP A 22 -33.69 4.49 -3.85
CA ASP A 22 -34.74 4.31 -4.87
C ASP A 22 -34.29 4.68 -6.30
N ASP A 23 -33.20 5.46 -6.45
CA ASP A 23 -32.66 5.80 -7.77
C ASP A 23 -31.88 4.62 -8.33
N ALA A 24 -32.50 3.90 -9.27
CA ALA A 24 -31.97 2.66 -9.81
C ALA A 24 -30.57 2.81 -10.42
N GLN A 25 -30.26 3.90 -11.12
CA GLN A 25 -28.96 4.07 -11.76
C GLN A 25 -27.87 4.31 -10.70
N ILE A 26 -28.15 5.18 -9.73
CA ILE A 26 -27.23 5.47 -8.64
C ILE A 26 -27.01 4.23 -7.77
N ALA A 27 -28.07 3.47 -7.51
CA ALA A 27 -28.02 2.28 -6.68
C ALA A 27 -27.18 1.17 -7.33
N GLU A 28 -27.31 0.98 -8.64
CA GLU A 28 -26.46 0.08 -9.43
C GLU A 28 -24.98 0.48 -9.37
N ASP A 29 -24.67 1.74 -9.64
CA ASP A 29 -23.28 2.24 -9.64
C ASP A 29 -22.66 2.16 -8.24
N ALA A 30 -23.43 2.49 -7.19
CA ALA A 30 -22.97 2.40 -5.80
C ALA A 30 -22.79 0.94 -5.37
N GLY A 31 -23.67 0.03 -5.79
CA GLY A 31 -23.54 -1.41 -5.55
C GLY A 31 -22.27 -1.98 -6.16
N ALA A 32 -21.98 -1.65 -7.42
CA ALA A 32 -20.75 -2.06 -8.10
C ALA A 32 -19.49 -1.54 -7.40
N VAL A 33 -19.52 -0.30 -6.89
CA VAL A 33 -18.41 0.21 -6.06
C VAL A 33 -18.30 -0.57 -4.75
N LEU A 34 -19.42 -0.87 -4.08
CA LEU A 34 -19.44 -1.57 -2.80
C LEU A 34 -18.84 -2.97 -2.90
N GLU A 35 -19.05 -3.70 -4.00
CA GLU A 35 -18.42 -5.01 -4.28
C GLU A 35 -16.88 -4.98 -4.21
N THR A 36 -16.27 -3.81 -4.37
CA THR A 36 -14.81 -3.63 -4.30
C THR A 36 -14.30 -3.18 -2.92
N GLN A 37 -15.19 -2.89 -1.97
CA GLN A 37 -14.84 -2.38 -0.65
C GLN A 37 -14.76 -3.53 0.37
N VAL A 38 -13.77 -3.48 1.26
CA VAL A 38 -13.55 -4.56 2.26
C VAL A 38 -13.60 -4.07 3.71
N PHE A 39 -13.63 -2.75 3.93
CA PHE A 39 -13.70 -2.15 5.26
C PHE A 39 -15.14 -1.87 5.69
N LEU A 40 -15.96 -2.93 5.68
CA LEU A 40 -17.33 -2.90 6.22
C LEU A 40 -17.30 -3.44 7.65
N TYR A 41 -17.91 -2.70 8.57
CA TYR A 41 -18.04 -3.14 9.97
C TYR A 41 -19.41 -3.76 10.23
N GLU A 42 -19.62 -4.25 11.44
CA GLU A 42 -20.84 -4.98 11.84
C GLU A 42 -22.13 -4.24 11.43
N ALA A 43 -22.21 -2.93 11.71
CA ALA A 43 -23.34 -2.10 11.33
C ALA A 43 -23.58 -2.04 9.80
N ASP A 44 -22.51 -2.04 9.00
CA ASP A 44 -22.59 -2.02 7.54
C ASP A 44 -23.05 -3.38 6.99
N THR A 45 -22.49 -4.47 7.54
CA THR A 45 -22.87 -5.84 7.17
C THR A 45 -24.28 -6.19 7.61
N ASP A 46 -24.76 -5.66 8.75
CA ASP A 46 -26.12 -5.85 9.23
C ASP A 46 -27.14 -5.17 8.30
N ARG A 47 -26.81 -3.98 7.79
CA ARG A 47 -27.64 -3.29 6.79
C ARG A 47 -27.75 -4.10 5.50
N LEU A 48 -26.62 -4.63 5.00
CA LEU A 48 -26.63 -5.51 3.83
C LEU A 48 -27.46 -6.77 4.06
N LYS A 49 -27.36 -7.37 5.25
CA LYS A 49 -28.15 -8.54 5.63
C LYS A 49 -29.65 -8.22 5.66
N GLN A 50 -30.05 -7.13 6.31
CA GLN A 50 -31.45 -6.71 6.35
C GLN A 50 -32.01 -6.46 4.95
N ALA A 51 -31.24 -5.80 4.09
CA ALA A 51 -31.63 -5.57 2.70
C ALA A 51 -31.72 -6.87 1.89
N LEU A 52 -30.79 -7.80 2.10
CA LEU A 52 -30.82 -9.13 1.48
C LEU A 52 -32.06 -9.93 1.91
N ASP A 53 -32.37 -9.94 3.21
CA ASP A 53 -33.54 -10.61 3.79
C ASP A 53 -34.86 -9.99 3.28
N ALA A 54 -34.85 -8.69 3.00
CA ALA A 54 -35.96 -7.98 2.34
C ALA A 54 -36.03 -8.20 0.81
N GLY A 55 -35.11 -8.97 0.23
CA GLY A 55 -35.10 -9.32 -1.19
C GLY A 55 -34.46 -8.28 -2.11
N ASN A 56 -33.66 -7.35 -1.58
CA ASN A 56 -32.98 -6.34 -2.39
C ASN A 56 -31.96 -6.99 -3.37
N PRO A 57 -32.07 -6.77 -4.69
CA PRO A 57 -31.22 -7.42 -5.68
C PRO A 57 -29.76 -6.92 -5.65
N ILE A 58 -29.52 -5.66 -5.26
CA ILE A 58 -28.16 -5.10 -5.12
C ILE A 58 -27.47 -5.75 -3.92
N ALA A 59 -28.16 -5.84 -2.77
CA ALA A 59 -27.62 -6.49 -1.59
C ALA A 59 -27.25 -7.97 -1.85
N ARG A 60 -28.10 -8.69 -2.61
CA ARG A 60 -27.79 -10.05 -3.07
C ARG A 60 -26.50 -10.11 -3.87
N ARG A 61 -26.34 -9.24 -4.88
CA ARG A 61 -25.13 -9.21 -5.71
C ARG A 61 -23.88 -8.89 -4.91
N VAL A 62 -23.94 -7.90 -4.02
CA VAL A 62 -22.80 -7.55 -3.14
C VAL A 62 -22.39 -8.74 -2.27
N VAL A 63 -23.35 -9.41 -1.63
CA VAL A 63 -23.05 -10.58 -0.78
C VAL A 63 -22.52 -11.77 -1.60
N GLU A 64 -23.07 -12.02 -2.78
CA GLU A 64 -22.58 -13.07 -3.69
C GLU A 64 -21.16 -12.77 -4.21
N SER A 65 -20.88 -11.50 -4.53
CA SER A 65 -19.56 -11.01 -4.95
C SER A 65 -18.52 -11.20 -3.84
N TYR A 66 -18.87 -10.87 -2.59
CA TYR A 66 -18.01 -11.13 -1.43
C TYR A 66 -17.78 -12.61 -1.17
N ALA A 67 -18.82 -13.44 -1.30
CA ALA A 67 -18.69 -14.89 -1.14
C ALA A 67 -17.75 -15.52 -2.19
N LYS A 68 -17.69 -14.94 -3.39
CA LYS A 68 -16.74 -15.31 -4.46
C LYS A 68 -15.37 -14.61 -4.34
N ALA A 69 -15.20 -13.77 -3.31
CA ALA A 69 -14.01 -12.94 -3.10
C ALA A 69 -13.63 -12.10 -4.32
N GLU A 70 -14.59 -11.55 -5.05
CA GLU A 70 -14.33 -10.78 -6.28
C GLU A 70 -13.51 -9.51 -6.01
N PHE A 71 -13.56 -8.96 -4.79
CA PHE A 71 -12.67 -7.88 -4.34
C PHE A 71 -11.17 -8.25 -4.40
N PHE A 72 -10.85 -9.55 -4.40
CA PHE A 72 -9.49 -10.09 -4.47
C PHE A 72 -9.23 -10.75 -5.83
N THR A 73 -10.11 -11.63 -6.29
CA THR A 73 -9.90 -12.42 -7.52
C THR A 73 -9.97 -11.59 -8.80
N LYS A 74 -10.54 -10.38 -8.76
CA LYS A 74 -10.52 -9.42 -9.87
C LYS A 74 -9.36 -8.42 -9.80
N LEU A 75 -8.47 -8.52 -8.81
CA LEU A 75 -7.26 -7.69 -8.80
C LEU A 75 -6.33 -8.11 -9.95
N PRO A 76 -5.51 -7.18 -10.49
CA PRO A 76 -4.50 -7.53 -11.48
C PRO A 76 -3.55 -8.60 -10.96
N GLU A 77 -3.22 -9.58 -11.79
CA GLU A 77 -2.21 -10.60 -11.45
C GLU A 77 -0.82 -9.95 -11.27
N LEU A 78 -0.02 -10.55 -10.39
CA LEU A 78 1.37 -10.15 -10.24
C LEU A 78 2.16 -10.56 -11.50
N PRO A 79 2.98 -9.67 -12.08
CA PRO A 79 3.82 -10.04 -13.22
C PRO A 79 4.80 -11.16 -12.83
N GLU A 80 4.97 -12.16 -13.70
CA GLU A 80 5.91 -13.27 -13.49
C GLU A 80 7.37 -12.79 -13.41
N THR A 81 7.69 -11.68 -14.07
CA THR A 81 9.03 -11.06 -14.08
C THR A 81 8.94 -9.59 -13.71
N ILE A 82 9.81 -9.15 -12.81
CA ILE A 82 9.95 -7.75 -12.42
C ILE A 82 11.39 -7.34 -12.69
N ASP A 83 11.60 -6.51 -13.69
CA ASP A 83 12.91 -5.93 -13.96
C ASP A 83 13.27 -4.91 -12.87
N VAL A 84 14.48 -5.05 -12.33
CA VAL A 84 14.99 -4.18 -11.27
C VAL A 84 16.32 -3.54 -11.67
N VAL A 85 16.57 -2.35 -11.11
CA VAL A 85 17.88 -1.70 -11.09
C VAL A 85 18.28 -1.49 -9.64
N SER A 86 19.49 -1.95 -9.28
CA SER A 86 19.94 -1.92 -7.89
C SER A 86 20.59 -0.58 -7.54
N TYR A 87 20.23 -0.04 -6.38
CA TYR A 87 20.93 1.04 -5.72
C TYR A 87 21.50 0.54 -4.39
N VAL A 88 22.82 0.62 -4.22
CA VAL A 88 23.48 0.22 -2.98
C VAL A 88 23.31 1.33 -1.94
N ALA A 89 22.45 1.11 -0.96
CA ALA A 89 22.22 2.07 0.13
C ALA A 89 23.44 2.23 1.04
N GLY A 90 24.27 1.19 1.11
CA GLY A 90 25.51 1.17 1.88
C GLY A 90 26.12 -0.22 1.92
N VAL A 91 27.37 -0.28 2.39
CA VAL A 91 28.11 -1.51 2.61
C VAL A 91 28.05 -1.87 4.10
N GLY A 92 27.64 -3.09 4.41
CA GLY A 92 27.33 -3.55 5.76
C GLY A 92 25.84 -3.44 6.08
N ASP A 93 25.50 -3.64 7.35
CA ASP A 93 24.11 -3.66 7.79
C ASP A 93 23.44 -2.29 7.64
N ILE A 94 22.26 -2.26 7.04
CA ILE A 94 21.44 -1.05 6.91
C ILE A 94 20.42 -1.04 8.04
N SER A 95 20.57 -0.10 8.96
CA SER A 95 19.67 0.01 10.11
C SER A 95 18.39 0.77 9.79
N THR A 96 17.33 0.49 10.54
CA THR A 96 16.10 1.29 10.45
C THR A 96 16.28 2.73 10.93
N ASP A 97 17.34 3.01 11.71
CA ASP A 97 17.77 4.36 12.06
C ASP A 97 18.33 5.13 10.86
N LEU A 98 19.07 4.48 9.95
CA LEU A 98 19.53 5.14 8.71
C LEU A 98 18.37 5.54 7.79
N LEU A 99 17.32 4.71 7.76
CA LEU A 99 16.14 4.94 6.93
C LEU A 99 15.12 5.90 7.57
N SER A 100 15.10 5.96 8.90
CA SER A 100 14.18 6.76 9.71
C SER A 100 14.82 7.05 11.07
N PRO A 101 15.67 8.10 11.18
CA PRO A 101 16.40 8.44 12.39
C PRO A 101 15.50 8.64 13.62
N GLY A 102 16.02 8.29 14.79
CA GLY A 102 15.34 8.52 16.07
C GLY A 102 15.13 10.01 16.39
N SER A 103 16.06 10.88 16.00
CA SER A 103 15.96 12.34 16.21
C SER A 103 14.77 12.96 15.47
N GLU A 104 14.42 12.39 14.32
CA GLU A 104 13.33 12.84 13.47
C GLU A 104 11.99 12.16 13.79
N ALA A 105 11.86 11.53 14.97
CA ALA A 105 10.64 10.81 15.34
C ALA A 105 9.40 11.71 15.36
N HIS A 106 9.56 13.01 15.62
CA HIS A 106 8.49 13.99 15.66
C HIS A 106 7.83 14.24 14.30
N SER A 107 8.52 13.98 13.19
CA SER A 107 7.99 14.19 11.83
C SER A 107 7.35 12.94 11.22
N ARG A 108 7.42 11.76 11.86
CA ARG A 108 6.99 10.46 11.31
C ARG A 108 5.55 10.40 10.76
N SER A 109 4.64 11.22 11.29
CA SER A 109 3.26 11.29 10.82
C SER A 109 3.11 12.06 9.50
N ASP A 110 4.04 12.98 9.22
CA ASP A 110 4.13 13.72 7.96
C ASP A 110 5.09 12.97 7.03
N ARG A 111 4.54 12.16 6.13
CA ARG A 111 5.34 11.32 5.22
C ARG A 111 6.19 12.13 4.25
N GLU A 112 5.72 13.28 3.79
CA GLU A 112 6.51 14.14 2.90
C GLU A 112 7.72 14.70 3.64
N LEU A 113 7.50 15.23 4.84
CA LEU A 113 8.57 15.80 5.65
C LEU A 113 9.54 14.72 6.13
N HIS A 114 9.02 13.62 6.69
CA HIS A 114 9.85 12.53 7.21
C HIS A 114 10.59 11.79 6.10
N GLY A 115 10.06 11.76 4.88
CA GLY A 115 10.76 11.21 3.72
C GLY A 115 12.16 11.80 3.52
N LYS A 116 12.33 13.09 3.80
CA LYS A 116 13.57 13.84 3.57
C LYS A 116 14.73 13.40 4.47
N CYS A 117 14.47 12.68 5.57
CA CYS A 117 15.52 12.18 6.45
C CYS A 117 16.07 10.79 6.07
N MET A 118 15.57 10.17 5.00
CA MET A 118 16.07 8.87 4.55
C MET A 118 17.48 9.00 3.96
N ILE A 119 18.47 8.34 4.58
CA ILE A 119 19.88 8.35 4.15
C ILE A 119 20.46 9.78 4.11
N ASP A 120 20.38 10.46 2.97
CA ASP A 120 20.71 11.87 2.76
C ASP A 120 20.08 12.40 1.45
N GLU A 121 20.10 13.72 1.26
CA GLU A 121 19.51 14.38 0.08
C GLU A 121 20.19 13.98 -1.24
N LYS A 122 21.49 13.69 -1.21
CA LYS A 122 22.22 13.30 -2.41
C LYS A 122 21.76 11.93 -2.91
N ALA A 123 21.67 10.95 -2.02
CA ALA A 123 21.15 9.63 -2.31
C ALA A 123 19.71 9.70 -2.85
N GLN A 124 18.87 10.57 -2.29
CA GLN A 124 17.50 10.78 -2.76
C GLN A 124 17.47 11.30 -4.21
N GLN A 125 18.33 12.27 -4.55
CA GLN A 125 18.45 12.77 -5.93
C GLN A 125 18.98 11.70 -6.89
N GLU A 126 19.92 10.87 -6.44
CA GLU A 126 20.43 9.74 -7.23
C GLU A 126 19.33 8.70 -7.50
N LEU A 127 18.48 8.39 -6.52
CA LEU A 127 17.33 7.50 -6.68
C LEU A 127 16.33 8.05 -7.72
N VAL A 128 15.99 9.33 -7.65
CA VAL A 128 15.11 9.99 -8.63
C VAL A 128 15.72 9.95 -10.03
N ALA A 129 17.03 10.24 -10.15
CA ALA A 129 17.73 10.17 -11.42
C ALA A 129 17.77 8.73 -11.97
N LEU A 130 17.94 7.74 -11.10
CA LEU A 130 17.96 6.32 -11.47
C LEU A 130 16.59 5.85 -11.99
N GLN A 131 15.50 6.28 -11.35
CA GLN A 131 14.14 6.02 -11.82
C GLN A 131 13.88 6.67 -13.19
N ALA A 132 14.35 7.89 -13.40
CA ALA A 132 14.21 8.58 -14.68
C ALA A 132 15.02 7.91 -15.81
N GLN A 133 16.17 7.32 -15.49
CA GLN A 133 17.00 6.56 -16.44
C GLN A 133 16.42 5.18 -16.78
N HIS A 134 15.65 4.58 -15.87
CA HIS A 134 15.08 3.24 -16.01
C HIS A 134 13.57 3.23 -15.71
N PRO A 135 12.74 3.93 -16.52
CA PRO A 135 11.30 4.06 -16.27
C PRO A 135 10.54 2.72 -16.36
N ASP A 136 11.13 1.73 -17.03
CA ASP A 136 10.62 0.37 -17.18
C ASP A 136 11.00 -0.57 -16.02
N LYS A 137 11.87 -0.14 -15.10
CA LYS A 137 12.39 -0.97 -14.00
C LYS A 137 12.01 -0.41 -12.64
N ARG A 138 11.94 -1.29 -11.64
CA ARG A 138 11.84 -0.87 -10.24
C ARG A 138 13.23 -0.67 -9.64
N VAL A 139 13.39 0.35 -8.81
CA VAL A 139 14.62 0.49 -8.03
C VAL A 139 14.58 -0.48 -6.86
N MET A 140 15.62 -1.30 -6.73
CA MET A 140 15.85 -2.17 -5.59
C MET A 140 16.91 -1.57 -4.68
N LEU A 141 16.55 -1.30 -3.43
CA LEU A 141 17.47 -0.76 -2.44
C LEU A 141 18.23 -1.91 -1.75
N VAL A 142 19.57 -1.90 -1.83
CA VAL A 142 20.41 -3.02 -1.41
C VAL A 142 21.34 -2.66 -0.25
N ALA A 143 21.36 -3.51 0.78
CA ALA A 143 22.44 -3.58 1.77
C ALA A 143 23.54 -4.52 1.25
N GLU A 144 24.65 -3.96 0.74
CA GLU A 144 25.73 -4.76 0.19
C GLU A 144 26.57 -5.37 1.33
N LYS A 145 26.81 -6.69 1.30
CA LYS A 145 27.58 -7.41 2.35
C LYS A 145 26.98 -7.21 3.76
N GLY A 146 25.67 -7.02 3.85
CA GLY A 146 24.98 -6.76 5.09
C GLY A 146 23.53 -7.18 5.10
N THR A 147 22.93 -7.07 6.27
CA THR A 147 21.52 -7.33 6.53
C THR A 147 20.72 -6.05 6.32
N MET A 148 19.60 -6.14 5.62
CA MET A 148 18.70 -5.00 5.43
C MET A 148 17.72 -4.86 6.61
N GLY A 149 17.56 -3.64 7.11
CA GLY A 149 16.54 -3.30 8.10
C GLY A 149 16.83 -3.74 9.53
N VAL A 150 18.10 -3.79 9.95
CA VAL A 150 18.45 -4.14 11.34
C VAL A 150 17.98 -3.08 12.33
N GLY A 151 17.68 -3.48 13.56
CA GLY A 151 17.29 -2.59 14.64
C GLY A 151 15.78 -2.55 14.90
N SER A 152 15.28 -1.42 15.39
CA SER A 152 13.92 -1.30 15.92
C SER A 152 12.82 -1.41 14.86
N SER A 153 11.65 -1.90 15.27
CA SER A 153 10.43 -1.87 14.46
C SER A 153 9.99 -0.43 14.21
N ARG A 154 10.17 0.03 12.96
CA ARG A 154 9.79 1.37 12.54
C ARG A 154 9.16 1.31 11.16
N MET A 155 7.83 1.35 11.13
CA MET A 155 7.08 1.45 9.87
C MET A 155 7.51 2.67 9.04
N SER A 156 7.96 3.75 9.70
CA SER A 156 8.50 4.94 9.03
C SER A 156 9.73 4.66 8.16
N GLY A 157 10.57 3.67 8.51
CA GLY A 157 11.71 3.29 7.67
C GLY A 157 11.28 2.71 6.33
N VAL A 158 10.33 1.76 6.34
CA VAL A 158 9.77 1.19 5.11
C VAL A 158 8.92 2.22 4.36
N ASN A 159 8.18 3.08 5.05
CA ASN A 159 7.43 4.18 4.42
C ASN A 159 8.35 5.12 3.64
N ASN A 160 9.51 5.46 4.20
CA ASN A 160 10.48 6.31 3.52
C ASN A 160 11.05 5.61 2.28
N VAL A 161 11.42 4.34 2.40
CA VAL A 161 11.86 3.55 1.23
C VAL A 161 10.76 3.53 0.15
N ALA A 162 9.51 3.23 0.52
CA ALA A 162 8.39 3.22 -0.41
C ALA A 162 8.14 4.60 -1.03
N LEU A 163 8.25 5.69 -0.26
CA LEU A 163 8.11 7.06 -0.77
C LEU A 163 9.09 7.34 -1.91
N TRP A 164 10.35 6.95 -1.75
CA TRP A 164 11.39 7.25 -2.73
C TRP A 164 11.46 6.26 -3.90
N VAL A 165 11.28 4.96 -3.66
CA VAL A 165 11.50 3.92 -4.69
C VAL A 165 10.26 3.07 -5.02
N GLY A 166 9.17 3.25 -4.29
CA GLY A 166 7.92 2.52 -4.48
C GLY A 166 7.01 3.12 -5.56
N LYS A 167 5.77 2.65 -5.59
CA LYS A 167 4.71 3.10 -6.51
C LYS A 167 3.66 3.89 -5.73
N GLN A 168 3.14 4.96 -6.32
CA GLN A 168 2.02 5.70 -5.73
C GLN A 168 0.80 4.78 -5.56
N ALA A 169 0.27 4.71 -4.35
CA ALA A 169 -0.84 3.80 -4.03
C ALA A 169 -2.17 4.26 -4.63
N SER A 170 -2.36 5.58 -4.74
CA SER A 170 -3.57 6.20 -5.25
C SER A 170 -3.27 7.62 -5.70
N GLU A 171 -3.86 8.04 -6.82
CA GLU A 171 -3.83 9.45 -7.27
C GLU A 171 -4.48 10.40 -6.25
N TYR A 172 -5.37 9.88 -5.39
CA TYR A 172 -6.14 10.64 -4.40
C TYR A 172 -5.49 10.70 -3.02
N VAL A 173 -4.45 9.89 -2.76
CA VAL A 173 -3.79 9.82 -1.45
C VAL A 173 -2.32 10.21 -1.61
N PRO A 174 -1.97 11.49 -1.39
CA PRO A 174 -0.63 11.98 -1.66
C PRO A 174 0.39 11.41 -0.67
N PHE A 175 1.63 11.27 -1.12
CA PHE A 175 2.78 10.81 -0.32
C PHE A 175 2.62 9.42 0.30
N ILE A 176 1.65 8.63 -0.17
CA ILE A 176 1.50 7.21 0.17
C ILE A 176 1.94 6.40 -1.03
N ASN A 177 3.18 5.92 -0.96
CA ASN A 177 3.70 4.95 -1.90
C ASN A 177 3.80 3.58 -1.24
N ILE A 178 3.74 2.54 -2.07
CA ILE A 178 3.70 1.12 -1.69
C ILE A 178 4.65 0.33 -2.57
N ALA A 179 4.72 -0.98 -2.33
CA ALA A 179 5.47 -1.93 -3.13
C ALA A 179 6.97 -1.61 -3.34
N PRO A 180 7.74 -1.24 -2.28
CA PRO A 180 9.18 -1.10 -2.39
C PRO A 180 9.85 -2.46 -2.69
N VAL A 181 11.04 -2.42 -3.30
CA VAL A 181 11.90 -3.60 -3.45
C VAL A 181 13.17 -3.37 -2.64
N VAL A 182 13.47 -4.30 -1.75
CA VAL A 182 14.65 -4.23 -0.88
C VAL A 182 15.39 -5.55 -0.86
N ALA A 183 16.70 -5.49 -0.63
CA ALA A 183 17.51 -6.70 -0.52
C ALA A 183 18.69 -6.51 0.43
N GLY A 184 19.17 -7.62 0.98
CA GLY A 184 20.42 -7.67 1.75
C GLY A 184 21.22 -8.91 1.37
N THR A 185 22.54 -8.75 1.23
CA THR A 185 23.44 -9.89 0.95
C THR A 185 23.53 -10.88 2.12
N ASN A 186 23.26 -10.43 3.34
CA ASN A 186 23.16 -11.31 4.51
C ASN A 186 21.69 -11.52 4.94
N GLY A 187 20.76 -11.20 4.04
CA GLY A 187 19.33 -11.31 4.23
C GLY A 187 18.66 -10.05 4.79
N ILE A 188 17.41 -10.20 5.21
CA ILE A 188 16.56 -9.13 5.74
C ILE A 188 16.12 -9.44 7.17
N SER A 189 16.17 -8.43 8.04
CA SER A 189 15.64 -8.55 9.40
C SER A 189 14.14 -8.91 9.40
N PRO A 190 13.68 -9.92 10.16
CA PRO A 190 12.30 -10.44 10.05
C PRO A 190 11.20 -9.40 10.29
N ILE A 191 11.41 -8.48 11.23
CA ILE A 191 10.45 -7.41 11.54
C ILE A 191 10.37 -6.42 10.37
N PHE A 192 11.51 -6.13 9.76
CA PHE A 192 11.57 -5.25 8.59
C PHE A 192 10.89 -5.91 7.39
N LEU A 193 11.18 -7.19 7.13
CA LEU A 193 10.53 -7.97 6.07
C LEU A 193 9.00 -7.99 6.22
N THR A 194 8.50 -8.26 7.43
CA THR A 194 7.04 -8.22 7.71
C THR A 194 6.44 -6.84 7.36
N THR A 195 7.19 -5.77 7.64
CA THR A 195 6.73 -4.40 7.33
C THR A 195 6.76 -4.14 5.81
N VAL A 196 7.77 -4.65 5.10
CA VAL A 196 7.84 -4.61 3.64
C VAL A 196 6.62 -5.33 3.03
N ASP A 197 6.31 -6.53 3.50
CA ASP A 197 5.19 -7.35 3.02
C ASP A 197 3.83 -6.64 3.22
N VAL A 198 3.60 -6.06 4.40
CA VAL A 198 2.37 -5.30 4.70
C VAL A 198 2.22 -4.06 3.80
N THR A 199 3.31 -3.50 3.31
CA THR A 199 3.28 -2.41 2.31
C THR A 199 3.18 -2.89 0.86
N GLY A 200 3.00 -4.20 0.64
CA GLY A 200 2.95 -4.83 -0.68
C GLY A 200 4.33 -4.89 -1.37
N GLY A 201 5.41 -4.74 -0.61
CA GLY A 201 6.79 -4.76 -1.09
C GLY A 201 7.33 -6.16 -1.34
N ILE A 202 8.56 -6.21 -1.84
CA ILE A 202 9.32 -7.45 -2.04
C ILE A 202 10.64 -7.32 -1.27
N GLY A 203 10.87 -8.24 -0.34
CA GLY A 203 12.16 -8.42 0.30
C GLY A 203 12.89 -9.64 -0.28
N LEU A 204 14.17 -9.49 -0.63
CA LEU A 204 15.01 -10.56 -1.14
C LEU A 204 16.24 -10.76 -0.25
N ASP A 205 16.46 -12.02 0.15
CA ASP A 205 17.75 -12.47 0.66
C ASP A 205 18.63 -12.85 -0.55
N LEU A 206 19.77 -12.15 -0.73
CA LEU A 206 20.67 -12.33 -1.88
C LEU A 206 21.85 -13.26 -1.60
#